data_AF-A0A348DFR5-F1
#
_entry.id   AF-A0A348DFR5-F1
#
_cell.length_a   1.000
_cell.length_b   1.000
_cell.length_c   1.000
_cell.angle_alpha   90.00
_cell.angle_beta   90.00
_cell.angle_gamma   90.00
#
_symmetry.space_group_name_H-M   'P 1'
#
loop_
_entity.id
_entity.type
_entity.pdbx_description
1 polymer ?
#
loop_
_entity_poly.entity_id
_entity_poly.type
_entity_poly.pdbx_seq_one_letter_code
_entity_poly.pdbx_strand_id
1 'polypeptide(L)'
;MSWIDPWGLTLKEGDFTGSPDLFPINGTKQNIVTIAMQGTRDRDFTEAFKLAGISKSESTGYTWHHVDDFDPVTGMTTMQLVKTSAHEATFPHKGSVSQFEKHFGVKYGSQEAIAVSHSKGWLKGRVPKKLRTSCHN
;
A
#
# COMPACT_ATOMS: atom_id res chain seq x y z
N MET A 1 14.81 -7.59 24.56
CA MET A 1 15.90 -8.02 23.68
C MET A 1 15.50 -7.75 22.24
N SER A 2 16.03 -6.69 21.63
CA SER A 2 15.96 -6.44 20.19
C SER A 2 17.06 -7.24 19.51
N TRP A 3 16.71 -8.19 18.65
CA TRP A 3 17.68 -8.81 17.74
C TRP A 3 18.17 -7.73 16.77
N ILE A 4 19.47 -7.49 16.74
CA ILE A 4 20.14 -6.58 15.80
C ILE A 4 20.78 -7.48 14.75
N ASP A 5 20.37 -7.33 13.49
CA ASP A 5 21.04 -8.03 12.39
C ASP A 5 22.42 -7.40 12.11
N PRO A 6 23.36 -8.13 11.47
CA PRO A 6 24.71 -7.61 11.16
C PRO A 6 24.75 -6.44 10.17
N TRP A 7 23.59 -6.01 9.64
CA TRP A 7 23.43 -4.90 8.69
C TRP A 7 22.84 -3.65 9.35
N GLY A 8 22.58 -3.67 10.66
CA GLY A 8 22.25 -2.49 11.46
C GLY A 8 20.85 -1.92 11.21
N LEU A 9 19.94 -2.67 10.57
CA LEU A 9 18.57 -2.22 10.36
C LEU A 9 17.75 -2.60 11.60
N THR A 10 17.46 -1.62 12.45
CA THR A 10 16.29 -1.69 13.31
C THR A 10 15.05 -1.55 12.42
N LEU A 11 14.70 -2.62 11.68
CA LEU A 11 13.45 -2.71 10.93
C LEU A 11 12.32 -2.58 11.95
N LYS A 12 11.84 -1.36 12.15
CA LYS A 12 10.59 -1.07 12.83
C LYS A 12 9.49 -1.68 11.95
N GLU A 13 9.19 -2.95 12.22
CA GLU A 13 7.92 -3.60 11.90
C GLU A 13 7.34 -3.33 10.48
N GLY A 14 8.18 -3.34 9.44
CA GLY A 14 7.76 -3.19 8.04
C GLY A 14 8.13 -1.87 7.36
N ASP A 15 8.71 -0.89 8.05
CA ASP A 15 9.24 0.32 7.40
C ASP A 15 10.65 0.09 6.82
N PHE A 16 10.80 0.26 5.50
CA PHE A 16 12.05 0.12 4.75
C PHE A 16 12.77 1.46 4.49
N THR A 17 12.38 2.56 5.13
CA THR A 17 13.03 3.87 4.96
C THR A 17 14.53 3.77 5.22
N GLY A 18 15.34 4.17 4.23
CA GLY A 18 16.81 4.07 4.30
C GLY A 18 17.39 2.68 4.01
N SER A 19 16.56 1.67 3.78
CA SER A 19 17.02 0.33 3.42
C SER A 19 17.59 0.27 1.98
N PRO A 20 18.67 -0.50 1.75
CA PRO A 20 19.15 -0.81 0.40
C PRO A 20 18.19 -1.69 -0.41
N ASP A 21 17.06 -2.12 0.17
CA ASP A 21 16.02 -2.87 -0.51
C ASP A 21 14.94 -1.99 -1.13
N LEU A 22 14.94 -0.68 -0.86
CA LEU A 22 14.10 0.26 -1.60
C LEU A 22 14.49 0.32 -3.08
N PHE A 23 13.52 0.56 -3.95
CA PHE A 23 13.76 0.81 -5.36
C PHE A 23 14.68 2.01 -5.55
N PRO A 24 15.76 1.90 -6.34
CA PRO A 24 16.67 3.03 -6.55
C PRO A 24 15.96 4.15 -7.30
N ILE A 25 15.98 5.36 -6.74
CA ILE A 25 15.38 6.55 -7.35
C ILE A 25 16.43 7.42 -8.02
N ASN A 26 16.05 8.05 -9.13
CA ASN A 26 16.81 9.10 -9.80
C ASN A 26 15.87 10.21 -10.26
N GLY A 27 16.41 11.44 -10.33
CA GLY A 27 15.64 12.62 -10.74
C GLY A 27 14.41 12.84 -9.86
N THR A 28 13.23 12.87 -10.47
CA THR A 28 11.95 13.19 -9.82
C THR A 28 11.17 11.96 -9.34
N LYS A 29 11.71 10.75 -9.52
CA LYS A 29 11.04 9.49 -9.13
C LYS A 29 11.04 9.31 -7.62
N GLN A 30 9.99 8.70 -7.08
CA GLN A 30 9.84 8.42 -5.66
C GLN A 30 9.56 6.94 -5.43
N ASN A 31 10.28 6.31 -4.51
CA ASN A 31 10.08 4.92 -4.09
C ASN A 31 9.24 4.82 -2.80
N ILE A 32 8.95 5.96 -2.17
CA ILE A 32 8.06 6.10 -1.01
C ILE A 32 7.03 7.16 -1.38
N VAL A 33 5.74 6.81 -1.31
CA VAL A 33 4.63 7.72 -1.63
C VAL A 33 3.47 7.48 -0.66
N THR A 34 2.64 8.49 -0.44
CA THR A 34 1.42 8.34 0.37
C THR A 34 0.19 8.30 -0.53
N ILE A 35 -0.68 7.32 -0.33
CA ILE A 35 -1.95 7.16 -1.08
C ILE A 35 -3.13 7.06 -0.14
N ALA A 36 -4.33 7.34 -0.65
CA ALA A 36 -5.56 6.88 -0.01
C ALA A 36 -5.84 5.43 -0.39
N MET A 37 -6.15 4.57 0.58
CA MET A 37 -6.46 3.15 0.37
C MET A 37 -7.77 2.97 -0.41
N GLN A 38 -7.71 2.22 -1.51
CA GLN A 38 -8.80 2.08 -2.48
C GLN A 38 -9.58 0.77 -2.38
N GLY A 39 -9.32 -0.03 -1.34
CA GLY A 39 -10.02 -1.28 -1.07
C GLY A 39 -9.45 -2.50 -1.80
N THR A 40 -8.43 -2.33 -2.64
CA THR A 40 -7.72 -3.42 -3.32
C THR A 40 -6.25 -3.07 -3.53
N ARG A 41 -5.35 -4.04 -3.40
CA ARG A 41 -3.91 -3.84 -3.64
C ARG A 41 -3.61 -3.35 -5.06
N ASP A 42 -4.28 -3.87 -6.09
CA ASP A 42 -4.00 -3.47 -7.48
C ASP A 42 -4.30 -1.99 -7.75
N ARG A 43 -5.38 -1.46 -7.17
CA ARG A 43 -5.71 -0.02 -7.26
C ARG A 43 -4.69 0.83 -6.50
N ASP A 44 -4.31 0.38 -5.31
CA ASP A 44 -3.29 1.04 -4.50
C ASP A 44 -1.95 1.10 -5.24
N PHE A 45 -1.52 -0.03 -5.83
CA PHE A 45 -0.29 -0.12 -6.61
C PHE A 45 -0.35 0.78 -7.84
N THR A 46 -1.49 0.85 -8.51
CA THR A 46 -1.70 1.74 -9.66
C THR A 46 -1.52 3.21 -9.27
N GLU A 47 -2.10 3.64 -8.14
CA GLU A 47 -1.94 5.02 -7.66
C GLU A 47 -0.50 5.27 -7.18
N ALA A 48 0.11 4.31 -6.49
CA ALA A 48 1.49 4.42 -6.03
C ALA A 48 2.45 4.59 -7.21
N PHE A 49 2.34 3.76 -8.27
CA PHE A 49 3.14 3.91 -9.49
C PHE A 49 2.95 5.28 -10.15
N LYS A 50 1.70 5.77 -10.20
CA LYS A 50 1.37 7.07 -10.78
C LYS A 50 2.03 8.21 -10.00
N LEU A 51 1.92 8.23 -8.67
CA LEU A 51 2.54 9.27 -7.83
C LEU A 51 4.07 9.17 -7.84
N ALA A 52 4.60 7.95 -7.89
CA ALA A 52 6.02 7.66 -7.93
C ALA A 52 6.72 8.11 -9.22
N GLY A 53 5.96 8.27 -10.32
CA GLY A 53 6.55 8.48 -11.65
C GLY A 53 7.36 7.25 -12.13
N ILE A 54 7.00 6.05 -11.67
CA ILE A 54 7.68 4.79 -11.98
C ILE A 54 6.73 3.91 -12.79
N SER A 55 7.19 3.36 -13.92
CA SER A 55 6.43 2.36 -14.66
C SER A 55 6.61 0.96 -14.06
N LYS A 56 5.57 0.12 -14.17
CA LYS A 56 5.62 -1.28 -13.71
C LYS A 56 6.74 -2.10 -14.37
N SER A 57 7.07 -1.80 -15.64
CA SER A 57 8.16 -2.46 -16.36
C SER A 57 9.54 -2.14 -15.78
N GLU A 58 9.75 -0.90 -15.33
CA GLU A 58 11.01 -0.46 -14.70
C GLU A 58 11.20 -1.07 -13.30
N SER A 59 10.12 -1.41 -12.62
CA SER A 59 10.14 -1.96 -11.25
C SER A 59 10.10 -3.49 -11.21
N THR A 60 10.60 -4.18 -12.23
CA THR A 60 10.62 -5.65 -12.24
C THR A 60 11.46 -6.17 -11.07
N GLY A 61 10.91 -7.12 -10.30
CA GLY A 61 11.55 -7.62 -9.07
C GLY A 61 11.21 -6.83 -7.80
N TYR A 62 10.43 -5.75 -7.92
CA TYR A 62 9.96 -4.94 -6.79
C TYR A 62 8.45 -5.05 -6.58
N THR A 63 8.04 -4.92 -5.33
CA THR A 63 6.64 -4.95 -4.90
C THR A 63 6.38 -3.75 -3.98
N TRP A 64 5.20 -3.15 -4.14
CA TRP A 64 4.75 -2.09 -3.24
C TRP A 64 4.33 -2.70 -1.90
N HIS A 65 5.00 -2.26 -0.83
CA HIS A 65 4.69 -2.59 0.55
C HIS A 65 3.78 -1.51 1.16
N HIS A 66 2.73 -1.92 1.86
CA HIS A 66 1.89 -1.03 2.68
C HIS A 66 2.48 -0.95 4.09
N VAL A 67 3.04 0.20 4.47
CA VAL A 67 3.57 0.45 5.82
C VAL A 67 2.43 0.36 6.84
N ASP A 68 2.71 0.02 8.10
CA ASP A 68 1.70 -0.12 9.17
C ASP A 68 1.25 1.24 9.77
N ASP A 69 0.83 2.17 8.92
CA ASP A 69 0.55 3.57 9.25
C ASP A 69 -0.84 4.09 8.79
N PHE A 70 -1.82 3.21 8.62
CA PHE A 70 -3.15 3.55 8.13
C PHE A 70 -3.85 4.56 9.04
N ASP A 71 -4.22 5.70 8.47
CA ASP A 71 -5.09 6.69 9.11
C ASP A 71 -6.56 6.47 8.67
N PRO A 72 -7.46 5.96 9.54
CA PRO A 72 -8.85 5.72 9.17
C PRO A 72 -9.68 6.99 8.97
N VAL A 73 -9.19 8.17 9.41
CA VAL A 73 -9.86 9.46 9.22
C VAL A 73 -9.67 9.93 7.78
N THR A 74 -8.42 9.92 7.30
CA THR A 74 -8.07 10.41 5.96
C THR A 74 -8.03 9.31 4.90
N GLY A 75 -7.92 8.05 5.31
CA GLY A 75 -7.74 6.89 4.45
C GLY A 75 -6.31 6.69 3.97
N MET A 76 -5.35 7.47 4.49
CA MET A 76 -4.00 7.53 3.97
C MET A 76 -3.11 6.42 4.53
N THR A 77 -2.15 5.97 3.72
CA THR A 77 -1.06 5.06 4.10
C THR A 77 0.19 5.36 3.27
N THR A 78 1.35 5.06 3.82
CA THR A 78 2.63 5.06 3.09
C THR A 78 2.83 3.75 2.33
N MET A 79 3.18 3.90 1.05
CA MET A 79 3.59 2.83 0.15
C MET A 79 5.09 2.91 -0.09
N GLN A 80 5.79 1.78 0.00
CA GLN A 80 7.23 1.68 -0.25
C GLN A 80 7.51 0.63 -1.31
N LEU A 81 8.17 1.01 -2.40
CA LEU A 81 8.55 0.08 -3.47
C LEU A 81 9.85 -0.61 -3.06
N VAL A 82 9.75 -1.88 -2.71
CA VAL A 82 10.86 -2.66 -2.12
C VAL A 82 11.14 -3.92 -2.92
N LYS A 83 12.34 -4.47 -2.81
CA LYS A 83 12.67 -5.76 -3.42
C LYS A 83 11.67 -6.81 -2.94
N THR A 84 11.15 -7.61 -3.88
CA THR A 84 10.11 -8.60 -3.57
C THR A 84 10.61 -9.64 -2.56
N SER A 85 11.88 -10.05 -2.64
CA SER A 85 12.49 -10.96 -1.66
C SER A 85 12.52 -10.39 -0.24
N ALA A 86 12.75 -9.07 -0.09
CA ALA A 86 12.75 -8.41 1.20
C ALA A 86 11.33 -8.29 1.75
N HIS A 87 10.36 -7.95 0.90
CA HIS A 87 8.94 -7.96 1.23
C HIS A 87 8.47 -9.33 1.75
N GLU A 88 8.85 -10.41 1.05
CA GLU A 88 8.49 -11.78 1.44
C GLU A 88 9.13 -12.25 2.75
N ALA A 89 10.36 -11.82 3.03
CA ALA A 89 11.06 -12.17 4.27
C ALA A 89 10.42 -11.55 5.53
N THR A 90 9.65 -10.47 5.38
CA THR A 90 8.99 -9.75 6.49
C THR A 90 7.58 -10.23 6.83
N PHE A 91 7.06 -11.30 6.20
CA PHE A 91 5.76 -11.88 6.56
C PHE A 91 5.77 -12.48 7.99
N PRO A 92 4.70 -12.31 8.81
CA PRO A 92 3.29 -12.36 8.38
C PRO A 92 2.38 -11.20 8.88
N HIS A 93 1.50 -10.71 7.99
CA HIS A 93 0.25 -9.97 8.29
C HIS A 93 0.31 -8.67 9.13
N LYS A 94 1.38 -7.86 9.03
CA LYS A 94 1.40 -6.47 9.53
C LYS A 94 1.41 -5.48 8.35
N GLY A 95 0.83 -4.30 8.52
CA GLY A 95 0.70 -3.28 7.48
C GLY A 95 -0.71 -2.71 7.36
N SER A 96 -0.84 -1.57 6.67
CA SER A 96 -2.09 -0.81 6.55
C SER A 96 -3.28 -1.60 6.01
N VAL A 97 -3.05 -2.66 5.23
CA VAL A 97 -4.12 -3.59 4.82
C VAL A 97 -4.80 -4.22 6.03
N SER A 98 -4.02 -4.74 6.99
CA SER A 98 -4.54 -5.37 8.21
C SER A 98 -5.27 -4.35 9.09
N GLN A 99 -4.73 -3.13 9.20
CA GLN A 99 -5.35 -2.04 9.95
C GLN A 99 -6.68 -1.61 9.33
N PHE A 100 -6.75 -1.50 8.00
CA PHE A 100 -8.00 -1.23 7.27
C PHE A 100 -9.04 -2.34 7.52
N GLU A 101 -8.65 -3.61 7.35
CA GLU A 101 -9.53 -4.75 7.56
C GLU A 101 -10.09 -4.78 8.98
N LYS A 102 -9.23 -4.56 9.98
CA LYS A 102 -9.61 -4.50 11.40
C LYS A 102 -10.54 -3.33 11.70
N HIS A 103 -10.28 -2.15 11.13
CA HIS A 103 -11.06 -0.96 11.41
C HIS A 103 -12.47 -1.04 10.81
N PHE A 104 -12.60 -1.53 9.58
CA PHE A 104 -13.88 -1.57 8.86
C PHE A 104 -14.60 -2.92 8.91
N GLY A 105 -13.96 -3.98 9.43
CA GLY A 105 -14.56 -5.31 9.51
C GLY A 105 -14.80 -5.96 8.15
N VAL A 106 -13.96 -5.65 7.16
CA VAL A 106 -14.06 -6.15 5.78
C VAL A 106 -12.76 -6.81 5.36
N LYS A 107 -12.80 -7.66 4.34
CA LYS A 107 -11.60 -8.24 3.73
C LYS A 107 -11.09 -7.34 2.61
N TYR A 108 -9.81 -6.96 2.65
CA TYR A 108 -9.21 -6.15 1.59
C TYR A 108 -9.15 -6.93 0.28
N GLY A 109 -9.49 -6.27 -0.82
CA GLY A 109 -9.73 -6.93 -2.10
C GLY A 109 -11.19 -7.33 -2.34
N SER A 110 -12.07 -7.25 -1.34
CA SER A 110 -13.50 -7.55 -1.49
C SER A 110 -14.28 -6.36 -2.07
N GLN A 111 -15.54 -6.61 -2.49
CA GLN A 111 -16.42 -5.54 -2.97
C GLN A 111 -16.78 -4.55 -1.84
N GLU A 112 -16.91 -5.06 -0.62
CA GLU A 112 -17.20 -4.29 0.58
C GLU A 112 -16.05 -3.33 0.91
N ALA A 113 -14.79 -3.77 0.79
CA ALA A 113 -13.63 -2.90 0.96
C ALA A 113 -13.60 -1.76 -0.08
N ILE A 114 -13.92 -2.05 -1.35
CA ILE A 114 -14.04 -1.01 -2.37
C ILE A 114 -15.22 -0.07 -2.06
N ALA A 115 -16.34 -0.60 -1.56
CA ALA A 115 -17.50 0.20 -1.17
C ALA A 115 -17.17 1.15 -0.01
N VAL A 116 -16.39 0.71 0.97
CA VAL A 116 -15.87 1.55 2.06
C VAL A 116 -15.03 2.69 1.49
N SER A 117 -14.03 2.39 0.67
CA SER A 117 -13.19 3.43 0.07
C SER A 117 -14.00 4.39 -0.84
N HIS A 118 -15.03 3.88 -1.52
CA HIS A 118 -15.92 4.71 -2.33
C HIS A 118 -16.79 5.64 -1.48
N SER A 119 -17.42 5.13 -0.41
CA SER A 119 -18.29 5.94 0.46
C SER A 119 -17.53 7.02 1.21
N LYS A 120 -16.23 6.82 1.45
CA LYS A 120 -15.31 7.81 2.03
C LYS A 120 -14.71 8.79 1.01
N GLY A 121 -14.97 8.62 -0.29
CA GLY A 121 -14.41 9.46 -1.35
C GLY A 121 -12.94 9.18 -1.69
N TRP A 122 -12.39 8.06 -1.24
CA TRP A 122 -11.00 7.65 -1.46
C TRP A 122 -10.77 6.97 -2.80
N LEU A 123 -11.81 6.34 -3.36
CA LEU A 123 -11.71 5.59 -4.61
C LEU A 123 -11.34 6.51 -5.78
N LYS A 124 -10.26 6.18 -6.49
CA LYS A 124 -9.85 6.87 -7.73
C LYS A 124 -10.29 6.09 -8.96
N GLY A 125 -10.46 6.82 -10.06
CA GLY A 125 -10.82 6.26 -11.36
C GLY A 125 -12.24 5.70 -11.42
N ARG A 126 -12.45 4.65 -12.23
CA ARG A 126 -13.80 4.13 -12.51
C ARG A 126 -14.38 3.38 -11.30
N VAL A 127 -15.59 3.80 -10.91
CA VAL A 127 -16.43 3.09 -9.94
C VAL A 127 -16.88 1.74 -10.53
N PRO A 128 -16.66 0.61 -9.82
CA PRO A 128 -17.13 -0.70 -10.25
C PRO A 128 -18.63 -0.71 -10.56
N LYS A 129 -19.04 -1.40 -11.63
CA LYS A 129 -20.44 -1.46 -12.09
C LYS A 129 -21.41 -1.87 -10.97
N LYS A 130 -21.01 -2.82 -10.12
CA LYS A 130 -21.82 -3.32 -9.00
C LYS A 130 -22.12 -2.26 -7.94
N LEU A 131 -21.21 -1.30 -7.73
CA LEU A 131 -21.40 -0.19 -6.78
C LEU A 131 -22.20 0.97 -7.39
N ARG A 132 -22.31 1.05 -8.73
CA ARG A 132 -23.13 2.07 -9.41
C ARG A 132 -24.62 1.76 -9.30
N THR A 133 -24.99 0.48 -9.19
CA THR A 133 -26.39 0.05 -9.15
C THR A 133 -27.06 0.35 -7.80
N SER A 134 -26.31 0.52 -6.70
CA SER A 134 -26.89 0.79 -5.37
C SER A 134 -27.23 2.26 -5.11
N CYS A 135 -26.98 3.18 -6.04
CA CYS A 135 -27.39 4.59 -5.94
C CYS A 135 -28.76 4.88 -6.59
N HIS A 136 -29.48 3.86 -7.04
CA HIS A 136 -30.84 3.98 -7.57
C HIS A 136 -31.79 3.18 -6.67
N ASN A 137 -32.22 3.77 -5.57
CA ASN A 137 -33.45 3.45 -4.82
C ASN A 137 -33.73 4.57 -3.81
#